data_AF-A0A7C9RY53-F1
#
_entry.id   AF-A0A7C9RY53-F1
#
_cell.length_a   1.000
_cell.length_b   1.000
_cell.length_c   1.000
_cell.angle_alpha   90.00
_cell.angle_beta   90.00
_cell.angle_gamma   90.00
#
_symmetry.space_group_name_H-M   'P 1'
#
loop_
_entity.id
_entity.type
_entity.pdbx_description
1 polymer ?
#
loop_
_entity_poly.entity_id
_entity_poly.type
_entity_poly.pdbx_seq_one_letter_code
_entity_poly.pdbx_strand_id
1 'polypeptide(L)'
;MNDSYEVVTAALARHARTLDELTAEVRQALATATVTLRGNAFGQIGQSLVTAAEATARTGRASLQSEMDELATATAKMRATTAEYDQRESDNATRLATLAGGLGQEVPAPRGMTGPASTSDITTTAAAGLPSGTRPDPLLIPAQNPVGTTSGVGNVNGRFGDDRTGPIGAALDVTDLLMSPSLSSRTATLLLVESGAIKPDQESRLGAFAGTHGYPAGTVGNAVHLGIAAIYLALGDAGQENIGRVFNSPEARALYGQPIDSDANLEMARIEYGYWSNVLREDSWSPGAHLATQMSPEVRALAQKLISAPSPGFPSP
;
A
#
# COMPACT_ATOMS: atom_id res chain seq x y z
N MET A 1 24.82 7.08 22.31
CA MET A 1 24.11 8.14 21.57
C MET A 1 22.68 8.12 22.06
N ASN A 2 22.31 9.03 22.95
CA ASN A 2 20.92 9.22 23.37
C ASN A 2 20.29 10.10 22.30
N ASP A 3 19.62 9.49 21.33
CA ASP A 3 18.68 10.24 20.51
C ASP A 3 17.56 10.70 21.45
N SER A 4 17.62 11.97 21.85
CA SER A 4 16.63 12.60 22.71
C SER A 4 15.24 12.43 22.09
N TYR A 5 14.26 12.00 22.89
CA TYR A 5 12.85 11.88 22.49
C TYR A 5 12.32 13.18 21.86
N GLU A 6 12.87 14.33 22.26
CA GLU A 6 12.54 15.66 21.77
C GLU A 6 12.68 15.81 20.23
N VAL A 7 13.69 15.17 19.63
CA VAL A 7 13.91 15.23 18.17
C VAL A 7 12.83 14.45 17.43
N VAL A 8 12.39 13.32 18.00
CA VAL A 8 11.38 12.43 17.41
C VAL A 8 9.99 13.08 17.48
N THR A 9 9.65 13.72 18.59
CA THR A 9 8.35 14.37 18.78
C THR A 9 8.15 15.55 17.83
N ALA A 10 9.18 16.39 17.65
CA ALA A 10 9.13 17.52 16.71
C ALA A 10 9.01 17.05 15.25
N ALA A 11 9.67 15.96 14.89
CA ALA A 11 9.56 15.37 13.55
C ALA A 11 8.15 14.79 13.29
N LEU A 12 7.59 14.05 14.24
CA LEU A 12 6.22 13.52 14.13
C LEU A 12 5.18 14.65 13.99
N ALA A 13 5.31 15.72 14.79
CA ALA A 13 4.41 16.87 14.70
C ALA A 13 4.54 17.64 13.37
N ARG A 14 5.73 17.70 12.77
CA ARG A 14 5.90 18.26 11.42
C ARG A 14 5.23 17.40 10.36
N HIS A 15 5.47 16.09 10.37
CA HIS A 15 4.87 15.18 9.40
C HIS A 15 3.33 15.15 9.49
N ALA A 16 2.76 15.19 10.70
CA ALA A 16 1.32 15.30 10.87
C ALA A 16 0.74 16.55 10.18
N ARG A 17 1.39 17.72 10.36
CA ARG A 17 0.97 18.96 9.69
C ARG A 17 1.05 18.87 8.17
N THR A 18 2.14 18.32 7.63
CA THR A 18 2.28 18.13 6.19
C THR A 18 1.17 17.22 5.63
N LEU A 19 0.77 16.18 6.35
CA LEU A 19 -0.33 15.31 5.94
C LEU A 19 -1.69 16.03 5.98
N ASP A 20 -1.93 16.90 6.96
CA ASP A 20 -3.14 17.73 7.00
C ASP A 20 -3.21 18.70 5.81
N GLU A 21 -2.11 19.39 5.52
CA GLU A 21 -1.98 20.33 4.40
C GLU A 21 -2.24 19.62 3.07
N LEU A 22 -1.59 18.47 2.84
CA LEU A 22 -1.82 17.66 1.64
C LEU A 22 -3.26 17.17 1.53
N THR A 23 -3.86 16.72 2.64
CA THR A 23 -5.26 16.28 2.66
C THR A 23 -6.20 17.44 2.32
N ALA A 24 -5.91 18.66 2.79
CA ALA A 24 -6.67 19.85 2.48
C ALA A 24 -6.55 20.23 0.99
N GLU A 25 -5.34 20.18 0.43
CA GLU A 25 -5.09 20.44 -1.00
C GLU A 25 -5.83 19.43 -1.90
N VAL A 26 -5.79 18.13 -1.56
CA VAL A 26 -6.50 17.09 -2.31
C VAL A 26 -8.02 17.29 -2.22
N ARG A 27 -8.56 17.62 -1.04
CA ARG A 27 -10.00 17.96 -0.89
C ARG A 27 -10.38 19.16 -1.75
N GLN A 28 -9.54 20.20 -1.78
CA GLN A 28 -9.77 21.39 -2.58
C GLN A 28 -9.72 21.06 -4.08
N ALA A 29 -8.72 20.30 -4.52
CA ALA A 29 -8.60 19.83 -5.90
C ALA A 29 -9.80 18.96 -6.31
N LEU A 30 -10.28 18.09 -5.42
CA LEU A 30 -11.46 17.26 -5.68
C LEU A 30 -12.73 18.11 -5.81
N ALA A 31 -12.87 19.15 -4.99
CA ALA A 31 -14.00 20.08 -5.05
C ALA A 31 -13.98 20.89 -6.36
N THR A 32 -12.81 21.35 -6.81
CA THR A 32 -12.67 22.09 -8.07
C THR A 32 -12.78 21.19 -9.32
N ALA A 33 -12.37 19.92 -9.22
CA ALA A 33 -12.48 18.93 -10.28
C ALA A 33 -13.92 18.44 -10.54
N THR A 34 -14.92 19.00 -9.85
CA THR A 34 -16.34 18.72 -10.08
C THR A 34 -16.81 19.36 -11.40
N VAL A 35 -16.29 18.88 -12.53
CA VAL A 35 -16.79 19.26 -13.85
C VAL A 35 -18.09 18.51 -14.08
N THR A 36 -19.22 19.23 -13.98
CA THR A 36 -20.52 18.67 -14.34
C THR A 36 -20.62 18.66 -15.86
N LEU A 37 -20.36 17.52 -16.50
CA LEU A 37 -20.65 17.33 -17.91
C LEU A 37 -22.17 17.32 -18.08
N ARG A 38 -22.76 18.46 -18.49
CA ARG A 38 -24.20 18.53 -18.73
C ARG A 38 -24.55 17.70 -19.97
N GLY A 39 -25.15 16.52 -19.74
CA GLY A 39 -25.41 15.50 -20.77
C GLY A 39 -26.34 15.91 -21.91
N ASN A 40 -27.02 17.06 -21.84
CA ASN A 40 -27.86 17.60 -22.90
C ASN A 40 -27.09 18.22 -24.08
N ALA A 41 -25.78 18.45 -23.96
CA ALA A 41 -24.97 19.01 -25.05
C ALA A 41 -24.55 17.99 -26.12
N PHE A 42 -24.63 16.68 -25.84
CA PHE A 42 -23.96 15.65 -26.66
C PHE A 42 -24.89 14.65 -27.37
N GLY A 43 -26.21 14.90 -27.39
CA GLY A 43 -27.19 13.99 -28.00
C GLY A 43 -27.29 12.62 -27.30
N GLN A 44 -28.05 11.69 -27.90
CA GLN A 44 -28.42 10.41 -27.27
C GLN A 44 -27.22 9.46 -27.04
N ILE A 45 -26.23 9.47 -27.95
CA ILE A 45 -24.98 8.72 -27.81
C ILE A 45 -24.05 9.38 -26.77
N GLY A 46 -24.05 10.70 -26.68
CA GLY A 46 -23.27 11.41 -25.67
C GLY A 46 -23.79 11.20 -24.24
N GLN A 47 -25.10 10.98 -24.07
CA GLN A 47 -25.68 10.71 -22.75
C GLN A 47 -25.14 9.43 -22.09
N SER A 48 -24.94 8.35 -22.86
CA SER A 48 -24.39 7.10 -22.31
C SER A 48 -22.92 7.29 -21.89
N LEU A 49 -22.13 8.02 -22.69
CA LEU A 49 -20.73 8.33 -22.38
C LEU A 49 -20.61 9.23 -21.14
N VAL A 50 -21.46 10.26 -21.02
CA VAL A 50 -21.52 11.12 -19.84
C VAL A 50 -21.94 10.33 -18.61
N THR A 51 -22.92 9.43 -18.72
CA THR A 51 -23.36 8.58 -17.61
C THR A 51 -22.24 7.66 -17.12
N ALA A 52 -21.50 7.04 -18.05
CA ALA A 52 -20.36 6.19 -17.72
C ALA A 52 -19.23 7.02 -17.07
N ALA A 53 -18.91 8.19 -17.63
CA ALA A 53 -17.91 9.09 -17.06
C ALA A 53 -18.30 9.60 -15.67
N GLU A 54 -19.58 9.91 -15.43
CA GLU A 54 -20.10 10.30 -14.12
C GLU A 54 -20.04 9.15 -13.10
N ALA A 55 -20.34 7.93 -13.52
CA ALA A 55 -20.21 6.74 -12.68
C ALA A 55 -18.75 6.51 -12.28
N THR A 56 -17.82 6.55 -13.24
CA THR A 56 -16.38 6.45 -12.98
C THR A 56 -15.88 7.58 -12.09
N ALA A 57 -16.28 8.83 -12.36
CA ALA A 57 -15.90 9.99 -11.55
C ALA A 57 -16.48 9.91 -10.14
N ARG A 58 -17.65 9.29 -9.94
CA ARG A 58 -18.25 9.05 -8.62
C ARG A 58 -17.48 7.99 -7.86
N THR A 59 -17.16 6.87 -8.50
CA THR A 59 -16.33 5.82 -7.91
C THR A 59 -14.96 6.35 -7.54
N GLY A 60 -14.29 7.08 -8.43
CA GLY A 60 -13.00 7.71 -8.16
C GLY A 60 -13.06 8.70 -7.00
N ARG A 61 -14.11 9.53 -6.92
CA ARG A 61 -14.33 10.44 -5.77
C ARG A 61 -14.54 9.68 -4.46
N ALA A 62 -15.30 8.60 -4.47
CA ALA A 62 -15.55 7.79 -3.28
C ALA A 62 -14.26 7.11 -2.80
N SER A 63 -13.44 6.57 -3.72
CA SER A 63 -12.13 6.00 -3.41
C SER A 63 -11.18 7.06 -2.82
N LEU A 64 -11.06 8.22 -3.46
CA LEU A 64 -10.24 9.33 -2.95
C LEU A 64 -10.73 9.83 -1.58
N GLN A 65 -12.05 9.87 -1.36
CA GLN A 65 -12.60 10.21 -0.04
C GLN A 65 -12.22 9.19 1.03
N SER A 66 -12.35 7.90 0.72
CA SER A 66 -11.91 6.81 1.61
C SER A 66 -10.43 6.95 1.97
N GLU A 67 -9.58 7.21 0.98
CA GLU A 67 -8.13 7.41 1.19
C GLU A 67 -7.84 8.64 2.07
N MET A 68 -8.56 9.75 1.86
CA MET A 68 -8.42 10.94 2.70
C MET A 68 -8.86 10.69 4.15
N ASP A 69 -9.84 9.83 4.37
CA ASP A 69 -10.30 9.44 5.71
C ASP A 69 -9.28 8.52 6.40
N GLU A 70 -8.63 7.63 5.65
CA GLU A 70 -7.50 6.83 6.14
C GLU A 70 -6.28 7.68 6.49
N LEU A 71 -5.93 8.65 5.63
CA LEU A 71 -4.87 9.63 5.90
C LEU A 71 -5.17 10.46 7.15
N ALA A 72 -6.42 10.93 7.30
CA ALA A 72 -6.84 11.65 8.49
C ALA A 72 -6.71 10.78 9.77
N THR A 73 -7.06 9.50 9.66
CA THR A 73 -6.90 8.53 10.75
C THR A 73 -5.43 8.31 11.11
N ALA A 74 -4.54 8.19 10.12
CA ALA A 74 -3.11 8.06 10.33
C ALA A 74 -2.51 9.31 11.02
N THR A 75 -2.89 10.51 10.56
CA THR A 75 -2.49 11.78 11.18
C THR A 75 -2.96 11.88 12.64
N ALA A 76 -4.19 11.46 12.93
CA ALA A 76 -4.71 11.42 14.30
C ALA A 76 -3.88 10.50 15.22
N LYS A 77 -3.49 9.31 14.72
CA LYS A 77 -2.62 8.38 15.46
C LYS A 77 -1.24 8.99 15.73
N MET A 78 -0.64 9.66 14.75
CA MET A 78 0.66 10.33 14.94
C MET A 78 0.60 11.40 16.03
N ARG A 79 -0.45 12.23 16.03
CA ARG A 79 -0.66 13.24 17.08
C ARG A 79 -0.83 12.60 18.46
N ALA A 80 -1.55 11.47 18.54
CA ALA A 80 -1.70 10.73 19.79
C ALA A 80 -0.36 10.19 20.31
N THR A 81 0.48 9.64 19.43
CA THR A 81 1.84 9.20 19.81
C THR A 81 2.72 10.35 20.28
N THR A 82 2.67 11.50 19.59
CA THR A 82 3.36 12.74 20.02
C THR A 82 2.93 13.13 21.43
N ALA A 83 1.62 13.18 21.71
CA ALA A 83 1.10 13.52 23.03
C ALA A 83 1.52 12.51 24.12
N GLU A 84 1.57 11.22 23.79
CA GLU A 84 2.05 10.18 24.71
C GLU A 84 3.53 10.37 25.06
N TYR A 85 4.37 10.73 24.08
CA TYR A 85 5.78 11.01 24.32
C TYR A 85 5.98 12.25 25.18
N ASP A 86 5.25 13.34 24.90
CA ASP A 86 5.29 14.56 25.73
C ASP A 86 4.87 14.27 27.19
N GLN A 87 3.82 13.44 27.38
CA GLN A 87 3.39 13.04 28.71
C GLN A 87 4.46 12.23 29.44
N ARG A 88 5.07 11.23 28.77
CA ARG A 88 6.14 10.41 29.36
C ARG A 88 7.35 11.25 29.75
N GLU A 89 7.72 12.24 28.94
CA GLU A 89 8.82 13.15 29.25
C GLU A 89 8.51 14.02 30.48
N SER A 90 7.28 14.55 30.57
CA SER A 90 6.81 15.31 31.74
C SER A 90 6.81 14.48 33.03
N ASP A 91 6.35 13.23 32.95
CA ASP A 91 6.33 12.30 34.07
C ASP A 91 7.77 11.97 34.53
N ASN A 92 8.68 11.75 33.57
CA ASN A 92 10.09 11.50 33.86
C ASN A 92 10.77 12.70 34.51
N ALA A 93 10.51 13.92 34.01
CA ALA A 93 11.03 15.15 34.61
C ALA A 93 10.55 15.31 36.05
N THR A 94 9.27 15.01 36.32
CA THR A 94 8.69 15.05 37.68
C THR A 94 9.34 14.03 38.62
N ARG A 95 9.56 12.80 38.13
CA ARG A 95 10.26 11.75 38.90
C ARG A 95 11.70 12.14 39.22
N LEU A 96 12.42 12.70 38.26
CA LEU A 96 13.80 13.16 38.46
C LEU A 96 13.86 14.32 39.47
N ALA A 97 12.95 15.28 39.39
CA ALA A 97 12.85 16.37 40.36
C ALA A 97 12.57 15.86 41.79
N THR A 98 11.71 14.84 41.92
CA THR A 98 11.38 14.20 43.20
C THR A 98 12.61 13.49 43.79
N LEU A 99 13.36 12.74 42.98
CA LEU A 99 14.59 12.07 43.40
C LEU A 99 15.68 13.07 43.80
N ALA A 100 15.84 14.15 43.03
CA ALA A 100 16.79 15.22 43.36
C ALA A 100 16.44 15.91 44.68
N GLY A 101 15.15 16.17 44.94
CA GLY A 101 14.68 16.73 46.20
C GLY A 101 14.89 15.79 47.40
N GLY A 102 14.76 14.47 47.19
CA GLY A 102 14.99 13.47 48.23
C GLY A 102 16.46 13.33 48.66
N LEU A 103 17.41 13.55 47.74
CA LEU A 103 18.85 13.51 48.03
C LEU A 103 19.34 14.76 48.79
N GLY A 104 18.54 15.83 48.84
CA GLY A 104 18.83 17.07 49.56
C GLY A 104 18.28 17.12 50.99
N GLN A 105 17.48 16.14 51.42
CA GLN A 105 17.19 16.00 52.85
C GLN A 105 18.41 15.38 53.53
N GLU A 106 19.24 16.27 54.07
CA GLU A 106 20.26 15.97 55.07
C GLU A 106 19.65 14.97 56.06
N VAL A 107 20.13 13.72 56.05
CA VAL A 107 19.74 12.72 57.05
C VAL A 107 19.98 13.42 58.38
N PRO A 108 18.93 13.69 59.19
CA PRO A 108 19.11 14.45 60.41
C PRO A 108 20.17 13.71 61.22
N ALA A 109 21.28 14.40 61.49
CA ALA A 109 22.38 13.85 62.24
C ALA A 109 21.80 13.15 63.48
N PRO A 110 22.15 11.87 63.73
CA PRO A 110 21.53 11.12 64.81
C PRO A 110 21.67 11.90 66.10
N ARG A 111 20.55 12.47 66.60
CA ARG A 111 20.52 13.14 67.89
C ARG A 111 20.97 12.13 68.92
N GLY A 112 22.04 12.47 69.64
CA GLY A 112 22.77 11.58 70.53
C GLY A 112 21.87 10.65 71.33
N MET A 113 21.97 9.35 71.04
CA MET A 113 21.57 8.30 71.95
C MET A 113 22.70 8.09 72.95
N THR A 114 22.65 8.81 74.07
CA THR A 114 23.32 8.38 75.30
C THR A 114 22.32 7.56 76.11
N GLY A 115 22.33 6.24 75.93
CA GLY A 115 21.56 5.29 76.74
C GLY A 115 21.79 3.84 76.30
N PRO A 116 22.08 2.90 77.23
CA PRO A 116 22.57 1.57 76.90
C PRO A 116 21.45 0.58 76.56
N ALA A 117 21.77 -0.31 75.61
CA ALA A 117 21.27 -1.68 75.42
C ALA A 117 19.78 -1.98 75.64
N SER A 118 19.08 -2.29 74.54
CA SER A 118 18.17 -3.43 74.49
C SER A 118 18.17 -4.05 73.10
N THR A 119 18.78 -5.23 73.01
CA THR A 119 18.63 -6.21 71.95
C THR A 119 17.22 -6.78 71.97
N SER A 120 16.35 -6.39 71.04
CA SER A 120 15.24 -7.23 70.55
C SER A 120 14.77 -6.74 69.18
N ASP A 121 14.75 -7.69 68.24
CA ASP A 121 13.93 -7.76 67.02
C ASP A 121 14.20 -6.76 65.88
N ILE A 122 15.19 -7.11 65.05
CA ILE A 122 15.20 -6.72 63.63
C ILE A 122 14.59 -7.87 62.83
N THR A 123 13.35 -7.68 62.38
CA THR A 123 12.75 -8.48 61.31
C THR A 123 13.34 -8.02 59.97
N THR A 124 14.37 -8.72 59.53
CA THR A 124 14.97 -8.57 58.20
C THR A 124 13.94 -8.99 57.13
N THR A 125 13.31 -8.02 56.46
CA THR A 125 12.67 -8.26 55.16
C THR A 125 13.59 -7.69 54.09
N ALA A 126 14.49 -8.54 53.61
CA ALA A 126 15.39 -8.24 52.50
C ALA A 126 15.05 -9.14 51.30
N ALA A 127 15.09 -8.50 50.12
CA ALA A 127 15.27 -9.09 48.79
C ALA A 127 14.13 -9.97 48.24
N ALA A 128 13.22 -9.34 47.50
CA ALA A 128 12.53 -10.02 46.40
C ALA A 128 13.58 -10.45 45.36
N GLY A 129 13.71 -11.77 45.20
CA GLY A 129 14.62 -12.40 44.27
C GLY A 129 14.25 -12.10 42.81
N LEU A 130 15.28 -11.82 42.02
CA LEU A 130 15.27 -11.94 40.57
C LEU A 130 15.05 -13.42 40.19
N PRO A 131 14.10 -13.76 39.31
CA PRO A 131 14.02 -15.11 38.78
C PRO A 131 15.22 -15.38 37.86
N SER A 132 16.12 -16.23 38.33
CA SER A 132 17.20 -16.82 37.53
C SER A 132 16.58 -17.65 36.41
N GLY A 133 16.90 -17.29 35.17
CA GLY A 133 16.47 -17.99 33.98
C GLY A 133 17.04 -19.41 33.94
N THR A 134 16.13 -20.38 33.85
CA THR A 134 16.45 -21.73 33.37
C THR A 134 16.82 -21.64 31.89
N ARG A 135 18.11 -21.80 31.63
CA ARG A 135 18.70 -22.03 30.31
C ARG A 135 18.29 -23.44 29.85
N PRO A 136 17.63 -23.60 28.69
CA PRO A 136 17.39 -24.94 28.16
C PRO A 136 18.71 -25.55 27.64
N ASP A 137 18.90 -26.82 27.96
CA ASP A 137 20.01 -27.65 27.47
C ASP A 137 20.09 -27.67 25.94
N PRO A 138 21.30 -27.70 25.36
CA PRO A 138 21.47 -27.99 23.95
C PRO A 138 21.18 -29.48 23.70
N LEU A 139 20.03 -29.76 23.09
CA LEU A 139 19.74 -31.07 22.53
C LEU A 139 20.82 -31.44 21.50
N LEU A 140 21.57 -32.48 21.84
CA LEU A 140 22.37 -33.30 20.95
C LEU A 140 21.49 -33.81 19.79
N ILE A 141 21.76 -33.33 18.57
CA ILE A 141 21.32 -33.98 17.33
C ILE A 141 22.46 -34.92 16.88
N PRO A 142 22.19 -36.19 16.55
CA PRO A 142 23.21 -37.11 16.06
C PRO A 142 23.66 -36.73 14.64
N ALA A 143 24.95 -36.95 14.38
CA ALA A 143 25.58 -36.75 13.09
C ALA A 143 24.94 -37.64 12.00
N GLN A 144 24.54 -37.02 10.90
CA GLN A 144 24.38 -37.68 9.60
C GLN A 144 25.15 -36.88 8.54
N ASN A 145 26.08 -37.55 7.89
CA ASN A 145 26.71 -37.16 6.62
C ASN A 145 26.47 -38.33 5.65
N PRO A 146 26.57 -38.14 4.32
CA PRO A 146 26.00 -37.10 3.46
C PRO A 146 25.18 -37.79 2.32
N VAL A 147 24.68 -37.02 1.34
CA VAL A 147 24.26 -37.40 -0.04
C VAL A 147 22.88 -36.83 -0.39
N GLY A 148 22.84 -36.08 -1.50
CA GLY A 148 21.67 -36.08 -2.39
C GLY A 148 20.94 -34.75 -2.57
N THR A 149 21.31 -34.06 -3.65
CA THR A 149 20.41 -33.38 -4.62
C THR A 149 19.41 -32.31 -4.12
N THR A 150 19.68 -31.07 -4.54
CA THR A 150 18.72 -30.04 -5.02
C THR A 150 17.22 -30.26 -4.75
N SER A 151 16.63 -29.39 -3.92
CA SER A 151 15.20 -29.06 -3.83
C SER A 151 15.05 -27.72 -3.09
N GLY A 152 14.16 -26.79 -3.43
CA GLY A 152 13.17 -26.76 -4.50
C GLY A 152 12.66 -25.32 -4.66
N VAL A 153 12.80 -24.78 -5.86
CA VAL A 153 11.86 -23.77 -6.36
C VAL A 153 10.65 -24.58 -6.77
N GLY A 154 9.56 -24.43 -6.01
CA GLY A 154 8.29 -25.08 -6.27
C GLY A 154 7.81 -24.74 -7.68
N ASN A 155 8.04 -25.68 -8.59
CA ASN A 155 7.48 -25.67 -9.93
C ASN A 155 6.00 -26.01 -9.79
N VAL A 156 5.15 -24.98 -9.72
CA VAL A 156 3.70 -25.12 -9.77
C VAL A 156 3.31 -25.23 -11.24
N ASN A 157 3.43 -26.43 -11.79
CA ASN A 157 2.63 -26.80 -12.97
C ASN A 157 1.18 -26.97 -12.48
N GLY A 158 0.49 -25.83 -12.36
CA GLY A 158 -0.92 -25.71 -12.00
C GLY A 158 -1.76 -25.49 -13.25
N ARG A 159 -2.48 -26.54 -13.59
CA ARG A 159 -3.64 -26.60 -14.49
C ARG A 159 -4.62 -25.44 -14.21
N PHE A 160 -5.23 -24.91 -15.27
CA PHE A 160 -6.22 -23.81 -15.30
C PHE A 160 -7.15 -23.72 -14.06
N GLY A 161 -7.22 -22.52 -13.49
CA GLY A 161 -8.00 -22.19 -12.29
C GLY A 161 -7.32 -22.73 -11.04
N ASP A 162 -6.83 -21.86 -10.15
CA ASP A 162 -6.59 -22.34 -8.80
C ASP A 162 -7.96 -22.77 -8.24
N ASP A 163 -8.05 -23.96 -7.64
CA ASP A 163 -9.31 -24.61 -7.22
C ASP A 163 -10.05 -23.88 -6.07
N ARG A 164 -9.98 -22.55 -6.00
CA ARG A 164 -10.68 -21.67 -5.05
C ARG A 164 -11.98 -21.10 -5.61
N THR A 165 -12.38 -21.52 -6.81
CA THR A 165 -13.51 -20.98 -7.58
C THR A 165 -14.87 -21.40 -7.01
N GLY A 166 -15.47 -20.46 -6.29
CA GLY A 166 -16.81 -20.48 -5.71
C GLY A 166 -17.07 -19.15 -4.98
N PRO A 167 -18.26 -18.92 -4.40
CA PRO A 167 -18.58 -17.68 -3.66
C PRO A 167 -17.59 -17.37 -2.52
N ILE A 168 -16.80 -18.35 -2.07
CA ILE A 168 -15.71 -18.18 -1.10
C ILE A 168 -14.48 -17.50 -1.72
N GLY A 169 -14.14 -17.78 -2.99
CA GLY A 169 -13.08 -17.10 -3.73
C GLY A 169 -13.36 -15.61 -3.91
N ALA A 170 -14.59 -15.26 -4.31
CA ALA A 170 -15.01 -13.85 -4.42
C ALA A 170 -14.95 -13.09 -3.07
N ALA A 171 -15.19 -13.77 -1.95
CA ALA A 171 -15.04 -13.18 -0.62
C ALA A 171 -13.57 -12.97 -0.21
N LEU A 172 -12.66 -13.85 -0.67
CA LEU A 172 -11.23 -13.67 -0.51
C LEU A 172 -10.71 -12.50 -1.36
N ASP A 173 -11.22 -12.30 -2.57
CA ASP A 173 -10.84 -11.13 -3.40
C ASP A 173 -11.25 -9.78 -2.77
N VAL A 174 -12.43 -9.72 -2.13
CA VAL A 174 -12.84 -8.54 -1.36
C VAL A 174 -11.95 -8.35 -0.13
N THR A 175 -11.52 -9.45 0.50
CA THR A 175 -10.60 -9.39 1.64
C THR A 175 -9.21 -8.94 1.20
N ASP A 176 -8.72 -9.38 0.04
CA ASP A 176 -7.46 -8.93 -0.55
C ASP A 176 -7.53 -7.45 -0.97
N LEU A 177 -8.69 -6.98 -1.42
CA LEU A 177 -8.93 -5.55 -1.64
C LEU A 177 -8.86 -4.76 -0.32
N LEU A 178 -9.41 -5.28 0.77
CA LEU A 178 -9.37 -4.64 2.10
C LEU A 178 -8.01 -4.74 2.79
N MET A 179 -7.22 -5.76 2.47
CA MET A 179 -5.85 -5.99 2.96
C MET A 179 -4.79 -5.47 2.00
N SER A 180 -5.21 -4.79 0.93
CA SER A 180 -4.33 -4.33 -0.12
C SER A 180 -3.28 -3.37 0.47
N PRO A 181 -2.00 -3.44 0.04
CA PRO A 181 -0.95 -2.58 0.58
C PRO A 181 -1.35 -1.11 0.49
N SER A 182 -0.86 -0.25 1.40
CA SER A 182 -1.15 1.19 1.29
C SER A 182 -0.70 1.75 -0.06
N LEU A 183 -1.31 2.84 -0.52
CA LEU A 183 -0.95 3.50 -1.78
C LEU A 183 0.56 3.80 -1.84
N SER A 184 1.15 4.27 -0.74
CA SER A 184 2.60 4.51 -0.64
C SER A 184 3.42 3.24 -0.87
N SER A 185 2.98 2.09 -0.33
CA SER A 185 3.63 0.81 -0.56
C SER A 185 3.53 0.39 -2.03
N ARG A 186 2.37 0.59 -2.67
CA ARG A 186 2.18 0.24 -4.10
C ARG A 186 3.04 1.11 -5.00
N THR A 187 3.10 2.41 -4.74
CA THR A 187 4.00 3.34 -5.44
C THR A 187 5.46 2.90 -5.29
N ALA A 188 5.88 2.55 -4.07
CA ALA A 188 7.24 2.04 -3.84
C ALA A 188 7.50 0.74 -4.63
N THR A 189 6.53 -0.19 -4.68
CA THR A 189 6.64 -1.41 -5.48
C THR A 189 6.81 -1.11 -6.97
N LEU A 190 6.00 -0.21 -7.54
CA LEU A 190 6.13 0.18 -8.95
C LEU A 190 7.51 0.75 -9.25
N LEU A 191 8.05 1.63 -8.39
CA LEU A 191 9.40 2.18 -8.53
C LEU A 191 10.49 1.09 -8.47
N LEU A 192 10.31 0.06 -7.63
CA LEU A 192 11.23 -1.08 -7.57
C LEU A 192 11.15 -1.95 -8.82
N VAL A 193 9.97 -2.13 -9.41
CA VAL A 193 9.83 -2.83 -10.71
C VAL A 193 10.48 -2.02 -11.83
N GLU A 194 10.19 -0.71 -11.88
CA GLU A 194 10.68 0.22 -12.90
C GLU A 194 12.22 0.28 -12.91
N SER A 195 12.83 0.33 -11.73
CA SER A 195 14.29 0.30 -11.56
C SER A 195 14.91 -1.08 -11.81
N GLY A 196 14.09 -2.13 -11.99
CA GLY A 196 14.54 -3.51 -12.12
C GLY A 196 15.08 -4.11 -10.81
N ALA A 197 14.90 -3.43 -9.68
CA ALA A 197 15.32 -3.91 -8.36
C ALA A 197 14.53 -5.15 -7.92
N ILE A 198 13.28 -5.29 -8.38
CA ILE A 198 12.49 -6.51 -8.26
C ILE A 198 12.06 -7.01 -9.64
N LYS A 199 12.05 -8.35 -9.81
CA LYS A 199 11.56 -9.02 -11.00
C LYS A 199 10.22 -9.69 -10.66
N PRO A 200 9.09 -9.07 -11.00
CA PRO A 200 7.79 -9.66 -10.71
C PRO A 200 7.56 -10.92 -11.56
N ASP A 201 6.60 -11.75 -11.14
CA ASP A 201 6.09 -12.83 -11.98
C ASP A 201 5.54 -12.24 -13.28
N GLN A 202 5.97 -12.78 -14.43
CA GLN A 202 5.58 -12.30 -15.76
C GLN A 202 4.07 -12.43 -16.01
N GLU A 203 3.40 -13.34 -15.31
CA GLU A 203 1.96 -13.54 -15.44
C GLU A 203 1.15 -12.55 -14.56
N SER A 204 1.78 -11.91 -13.58
CA SER A 204 1.11 -10.94 -12.70
C SER A 204 0.87 -9.58 -13.38
N ARG A 205 0.06 -8.74 -12.74
CA ARG A 205 -0.14 -7.32 -13.11
C ARG A 205 1.17 -6.54 -13.04
N LEU A 206 2.02 -6.79 -12.04
CA LEU A 206 3.36 -6.20 -11.99
C LEU A 206 4.27 -6.73 -13.12
N GLY A 207 4.09 -7.98 -13.53
CA GLY A 207 4.73 -8.54 -14.72
C GLY A 207 4.30 -7.86 -16.02
N ALA A 208 3.02 -7.51 -16.12
CA ALA A 208 2.49 -6.70 -17.22
C ALA A 208 3.10 -5.29 -17.23
N PHE A 209 3.19 -4.64 -16.05
CA PHE A 209 3.81 -3.33 -15.88
C PHE A 209 5.28 -3.35 -16.32
N ALA A 210 6.05 -4.34 -15.85
CA ALA A 210 7.44 -4.55 -16.27
C ALA A 210 7.57 -4.83 -17.77
N GLY A 211 6.66 -5.62 -18.35
CA GLY A 211 6.67 -6.00 -19.76
C GLY A 211 6.35 -4.87 -20.74
N THR A 212 5.77 -3.78 -20.24
CA THR A 212 5.37 -2.60 -21.01
C THR A 212 6.27 -1.39 -20.74
N HIS A 213 7.32 -1.56 -19.94
CA HIS A 213 8.31 -0.53 -19.67
C HIS A 213 9.16 -0.19 -20.90
N GLY A 214 9.60 1.07 -20.99
CA GLY A 214 10.60 1.54 -21.97
C GLY A 214 10.06 1.96 -23.33
N TYR A 215 8.74 1.89 -23.55
CA TYR A 215 8.12 2.41 -24.77
C TYR A 215 7.99 3.95 -24.71
N PRO A 216 8.29 4.68 -25.80
CA PRO A 216 8.21 6.14 -25.80
C PRO A 216 6.79 6.68 -25.55
N ALA A 217 6.69 7.89 -24.99
CA ALA A 217 5.42 8.60 -24.89
C ALA A 217 4.73 8.73 -26.27
N GLY A 218 3.40 8.63 -26.29
CA GLY A 218 2.60 8.64 -27.53
C GLY A 218 2.52 7.29 -28.25
N THR A 219 3.06 6.21 -27.67
CA THR A 219 2.92 4.84 -28.20
C THR A 219 1.88 4.03 -27.41
N VAL A 220 1.39 2.94 -28.01
CA VAL A 220 0.49 1.97 -27.36
C VAL A 220 1.14 1.40 -26.09
N GLY A 221 2.43 1.03 -26.15
CA GLY A 221 3.13 0.44 -25.01
C GLY A 221 3.17 1.37 -23.79
N ASN A 222 3.48 2.65 -24.00
CA ASN A 222 3.49 3.64 -22.92
C ASN A 222 2.09 3.85 -22.32
N ALA A 223 1.05 3.93 -23.16
CA ALA A 223 -0.31 4.10 -22.66
C ALA A 223 -0.79 2.90 -21.83
N VAL A 224 -0.47 1.68 -22.29
CA VAL A 224 -0.76 0.44 -21.56
C VAL A 224 0.01 0.40 -20.24
N HIS A 225 1.30 0.76 -20.24
CA HIS A 225 2.13 0.84 -19.04
C HIS A 225 1.53 1.76 -17.97
N LEU A 226 1.13 2.97 -18.36
CA LEU A 226 0.45 3.92 -17.47
C LEU A 226 -0.91 3.40 -16.99
N GLY A 227 -1.67 2.74 -17.86
CA GLY A 227 -2.94 2.12 -17.51
C GLY A 227 -2.78 1.01 -16.45
N ILE A 228 -1.80 0.13 -16.62
CA ILE A 228 -1.50 -0.94 -15.65
C ILE A 228 -1.05 -0.34 -14.31
N ALA A 229 -0.20 0.70 -14.34
CA ALA A 229 0.22 1.40 -13.13
C ALA A 229 -0.98 1.98 -12.37
N ALA A 230 -1.90 2.66 -13.06
CA ALA A 230 -3.09 3.23 -12.46
C ALA A 230 -3.99 2.16 -11.83
N ILE A 231 -4.18 1.03 -12.51
CA ILE A 231 -4.96 -0.10 -11.97
C ILE A 231 -4.27 -0.71 -10.75
N TYR A 232 -2.95 -0.90 -10.79
CA TYR A 232 -2.21 -1.44 -9.64
C TYR A 232 -2.25 -0.49 -8.44
N LEU A 233 -2.12 0.83 -8.66
CA LEU A 233 -2.27 1.81 -7.59
C LEU A 233 -3.66 1.74 -6.95
N ALA A 234 -4.72 1.62 -7.76
CA ALA A 234 -6.09 1.56 -7.26
C ALA A 234 -6.45 0.22 -6.60
N LEU A 235 -6.05 -0.91 -7.19
CA LEU A 235 -6.54 -2.25 -6.83
C LEU A 235 -5.46 -3.22 -6.30
N GLY A 236 -4.19 -2.84 -6.30
CA GLY A 236 -3.09 -3.73 -5.92
C GLY A 236 -2.99 -4.92 -6.86
N ASP A 237 -3.08 -6.14 -6.33
CA ASP A 237 -3.14 -7.39 -7.10
C ASP A 237 -4.58 -7.92 -7.26
N ALA A 238 -5.58 -7.28 -6.63
CA ALA A 238 -6.96 -7.74 -6.67
C ALA A 238 -7.49 -7.76 -8.11
N GLY A 239 -8.13 -8.87 -8.50
CA GLY A 239 -8.70 -9.05 -9.84
C GLY A 239 -7.66 -8.93 -10.97
N GLN A 240 -6.48 -9.53 -10.82
CA GLN A 240 -5.48 -9.56 -11.89
C GLN A 240 -5.60 -10.78 -12.83
N GLU A 241 -6.11 -11.92 -12.36
CA GLU A 241 -6.36 -13.18 -13.10
C GLU A 241 -5.25 -13.67 -14.06
N ASN A 242 -3.99 -13.32 -13.80
CA ASN A 242 -2.83 -13.58 -14.68
C ASN A 242 -2.78 -12.71 -15.95
N ILE A 243 -3.23 -11.46 -15.85
CA ILE A 243 -3.27 -10.48 -16.95
C ILE A 243 -1.89 -10.23 -17.59
N GLY A 244 -0.79 -10.50 -16.88
CA GLY A 244 0.57 -10.46 -17.42
C GLY A 244 0.76 -11.40 -18.61
N ARG A 245 0.03 -12.51 -18.71
CA ARG A 245 0.05 -13.39 -19.90
C ARG A 245 -0.37 -12.66 -21.18
N VAL A 246 -1.37 -11.78 -21.07
CA VAL A 246 -1.88 -11.00 -22.20
C VAL A 246 -0.86 -9.93 -22.59
N PHE A 247 -0.43 -9.12 -21.64
CA PHE A 247 0.46 -8.00 -21.93
C PHE A 247 1.90 -8.42 -22.26
N ASN A 248 2.31 -9.64 -21.89
CA ASN A 248 3.58 -10.22 -22.31
C ASN A 248 3.47 -11.11 -23.56
N SER A 249 2.28 -11.25 -24.15
CA SER A 249 2.10 -12.07 -25.36
C SER A 249 2.84 -11.47 -26.57
N PRO A 250 3.31 -12.30 -27.51
CA PRO A 250 3.94 -11.82 -28.74
C PRO A 250 3.05 -10.87 -29.54
N GLU A 251 1.74 -11.13 -29.57
CA GLU A 251 0.74 -10.33 -30.28
C GLU A 251 0.62 -8.93 -29.67
N ALA A 252 0.49 -8.82 -28.34
CA ALA A 252 0.45 -7.54 -27.65
C ALA A 252 1.74 -6.74 -27.86
N ARG A 253 2.90 -7.42 -27.71
CA ARG A 253 4.22 -6.79 -27.87
C ARG A 253 4.48 -6.24 -29.27
N ALA A 254 3.89 -6.87 -30.30
CA ALA A 254 3.99 -6.38 -31.67
C ALA A 254 3.27 -5.02 -31.88
N LEU A 255 2.33 -4.67 -31.01
CA LEU A 255 1.56 -3.42 -31.09
C LEU A 255 2.21 -2.27 -30.32
N TYR A 256 3.01 -2.54 -29.30
CA TYR A 256 3.49 -1.52 -28.35
C TYR A 256 4.33 -0.40 -28.96
N GLY A 257 5.10 -0.69 -30.01
CA GLY A 257 5.88 0.34 -30.71
C GLY A 257 5.06 1.27 -31.60
N GLN A 258 3.76 0.98 -31.82
CA GLN A 258 2.91 1.74 -32.72
C GLN A 258 2.40 3.03 -32.05
N PRO A 259 2.09 4.09 -32.83
CA PRO A 259 1.47 5.30 -32.31
C PRO A 259 0.13 5.01 -31.62
N ILE A 260 -0.15 5.70 -30.51
CA ILE A 260 -1.39 5.52 -29.74
C ILE A 260 -2.65 5.88 -30.54
N ASP A 261 -2.52 6.74 -31.56
CA ASP A 261 -3.62 7.13 -32.43
C ASP A 261 -3.90 6.17 -33.58
N SER A 262 -3.08 5.13 -33.75
CA SER A 262 -3.27 4.11 -34.79
C SER A 262 -4.30 3.04 -34.41
N ASP A 263 -4.71 2.23 -35.39
CA ASP A 263 -5.59 1.07 -35.19
C ASP A 263 -4.99 0.03 -34.22
N ALA A 264 -3.67 0.04 -34.01
CA ALA A 264 -3.00 -0.86 -33.07
C ALA A 264 -3.48 -0.67 -31.63
N ASN A 265 -3.89 0.54 -31.25
CA ASN A 265 -4.43 0.81 -29.92
C ASN A 265 -5.79 0.11 -29.72
N LEU A 266 -6.68 0.21 -30.71
CA LEU A 266 -7.96 -0.51 -30.68
C LEU A 266 -7.74 -2.02 -30.70
N GLU A 267 -6.77 -2.50 -31.47
CA GLU A 267 -6.44 -3.93 -31.50
C GLU A 267 -5.92 -4.43 -30.16
N MET A 268 -5.05 -3.69 -29.48
CA MET A 268 -4.60 -4.02 -28.12
C MET A 268 -5.78 -4.09 -27.15
N ALA A 269 -6.71 -3.13 -27.21
CA ALA A 269 -7.91 -3.14 -26.39
C ALA A 269 -8.84 -4.34 -26.69
N ARG A 270 -8.90 -4.81 -27.95
CA ARG A 270 -9.65 -6.03 -28.32
C ARG A 270 -9.00 -7.30 -27.80
N ILE A 271 -7.68 -7.40 -27.86
CA ILE A 271 -6.92 -8.52 -27.28
C ILE A 271 -7.23 -8.63 -25.78
N GLU A 272 -7.15 -7.51 -25.06
CA GLU A 272 -7.43 -7.47 -23.62
C GLU A 272 -8.89 -7.82 -23.32
N TYR A 273 -9.85 -7.22 -24.04
CA TYR A 273 -11.28 -7.49 -23.88
C TYR A 273 -11.62 -8.97 -24.16
N GLY A 274 -11.01 -9.55 -25.19
CA GLY A 274 -11.19 -10.96 -25.55
C GLY A 274 -10.72 -11.89 -24.43
N TYR A 275 -9.57 -11.59 -23.83
CA TYR A 275 -9.10 -12.30 -22.64
C TYR A 275 -10.08 -12.18 -21.48
N TRP A 276 -10.50 -10.97 -21.10
CA TRP A 276 -11.42 -10.77 -19.98
C TRP A 276 -12.79 -11.41 -20.21
N SER A 277 -13.26 -11.41 -21.45
CA SER A 277 -14.50 -12.11 -21.84
C SER A 277 -14.37 -13.64 -21.72
N ASN A 278 -13.18 -14.19 -21.96
CA ASN A 278 -12.91 -15.61 -21.72
C ASN A 278 -12.86 -15.90 -20.22
N VAL A 279 -12.14 -15.09 -19.43
CA VAL A 279 -12.09 -15.21 -17.97
C VAL A 279 -13.50 -15.16 -17.38
N LEU A 280 -14.35 -14.22 -17.80
CA LEU A 280 -15.73 -14.11 -17.30
C LEU A 280 -16.59 -15.34 -17.65
N ARG A 281 -16.32 -15.98 -18.79
CA ARG A 281 -17.05 -17.18 -19.22
C ARG A 281 -16.61 -18.41 -18.41
N GLU A 282 -15.32 -18.50 -18.11
CA GLU A 282 -14.71 -19.60 -17.35
C GLU A 282 -15.01 -19.45 -15.85
N ASP A 283 -14.95 -18.22 -15.35
CA ASP A 283 -15.29 -17.83 -13.99
C ASP A 283 -16.22 -16.61 -14.00
N SER A 284 -17.51 -16.89 -13.94
CA SER A 284 -18.57 -15.87 -13.86
C SER A 284 -18.53 -15.03 -12.59
N TRP A 285 -17.69 -15.37 -11.60
CA TRP A 285 -17.53 -14.63 -10.35
C TRP A 285 -16.26 -13.77 -10.32
N SER A 286 -15.40 -13.84 -11.35
CA SER A 286 -14.15 -13.05 -11.39
C SER A 286 -14.46 -11.55 -11.33
N PRO A 287 -14.05 -10.85 -10.26
CA PRO A 287 -14.30 -9.42 -10.11
C PRO A 287 -13.51 -8.61 -11.15
N GLY A 288 -12.30 -9.04 -11.48
CA GLY A 288 -11.47 -8.43 -12.52
C GLY A 288 -12.16 -8.50 -13.88
N ALA A 289 -12.70 -9.67 -14.25
CA ALA A 289 -13.39 -9.86 -15.52
C ALA A 289 -14.70 -9.08 -15.62
N HIS A 290 -15.48 -8.99 -14.53
CA HIS A 290 -16.69 -8.14 -14.49
C HIS A 290 -16.36 -6.67 -14.68
N LEU A 291 -15.36 -6.14 -13.96
CA LEU A 291 -14.95 -4.74 -14.10
C LEU A 291 -14.43 -4.46 -15.50
N ALA A 292 -13.59 -5.37 -16.00
CA ALA A 292 -12.97 -5.25 -17.30
C ALA A 292 -14.01 -5.27 -18.45
N THR A 293 -14.94 -6.20 -18.45
CA THR A 293 -15.89 -6.36 -19.57
C THR A 293 -16.99 -5.29 -19.61
N GLN A 294 -17.10 -4.44 -18.59
CA GLN A 294 -18.00 -3.26 -18.61
C GLN A 294 -17.58 -2.21 -19.65
N MET A 295 -16.31 -2.19 -20.06
CA MET A 295 -15.81 -1.26 -21.07
C MET A 295 -15.55 -1.99 -22.38
N SER A 296 -16.19 -1.52 -23.46
CA SER A 296 -15.90 -2.03 -24.80
C SER A 296 -14.44 -1.72 -25.21
N PRO A 297 -13.89 -2.44 -26.21
CA PRO A 297 -12.57 -2.14 -26.75
C PRO A 297 -12.39 -0.68 -27.18
N GLU A 298 -13.42 -0.06 -27.77
CA GLU A 298 -13.38 1.34 -28.21
C GLU A 298 -13.25 2.31 -27.04
N VAL A 299 -14.00 2.07 -25.95
CA VAL A 299 -13.94 2.89 -24.73
C VAL A 299 -12.55 2.77 -24.08
N ARG A 300 -11.99 1.57 -24.04
CA ARG A 300 -10.64 1.32 -23.50
C ARG A 300 -9.56 2.01 -24.33
N ALA A 301 -9.61 1.87 -25.65
CA ALA A 301 -8.68 2.53 -26.56
C ALA A 301 -8.75 4.06 -26.38
N LEU A 302 -9.94 4.63 -26.24
CA LEU A 302 -10.13 6.04 -25.92
C LEU A 302 -9.52 6.41 -24.56
N ALA A 303 -9.75 5.62 -23.51
CA ALA A 303 -9.18 5.86 -22.19
C ALA A 303 -7.63 5.83 -22.22
N GLN A 304 -7.04 4.87 -22.94
CA GLN A 304 -5.58 4.78 -23.14
C GLN A 304 -5.04 6.02 -23.85
N LYS A 305 -5.73 6.51 -24.89
CA LYS A 305 -5.38 7.79 -25.54
C LYS A 305 -5.38 8.95 -24.55
N LEU A 306 -6.44 9.10 -23.77
CA LEU A 306 -6.59 10.19 -22.79
C LEU A 306 -5.50 10.16 -21.71
N ILE A 307 -5.17 8.97 -21.18
CA ILE A 307 -4.12 8.81 -20.15
C ILE A 307 -2.73 9.09 -20.72
N SER A 308 -2.50 8.76 -22.00
CA SER A 308 -1.22 8.97 -22.67
C SER A 308 -1.02 10.35 -23.27
N ALA A 309 -2.09 11.16 -23.31
CA ALA A 309 -2.03 12.49 -23.89
C ALA A 309 -1.00 13.32 -23.11
N PRO A 310 -0.06 14.01 -23.79
CA PRO A 310 0.83 14.92 -23.09
C PRO A 310 -0.04 15.93 -22.35
N SER A 311 0.24 16.16 -21.06
CA SER A 311 -0.41 17.24 -20.31
C SER A 311 -0.37 18.49 -21.19
N PRO A 312 -1.52 19.13 -21.49
CA PRO A 312 -1.54 20.32 -22.32
C PRO A 312 -0.56 21.28 -21.69
N GLY A 313 0.56 21.52 -22.39
CA GLY A 313 1.67 22.26 -21.82
C GLY A 313 1.10 23.55 -21.24
N PHE A 314 1.25 23.74 -19.92
CA PHE A 314 1.06 25.08 -19.39
C PHE A 314 1.95 25.97 -20.24
N PRO A 315 1.41 27.00 -20.90
CA PRO A 315 2.23 27.89 -21.72
C PRO A 315 3.37 28.36 -20.83
N SER A 316 4.60 28.07 -21.25
CA SER A 316 5.78 28.54 -20.54
C SER A 316 5.65 30.07 -20.40
N PRO A 317 5.77 30.62 -19.17
CA PRO A 317 5.62 32.05 -18.94
C PRO A 317 6.62 32.89 -19.74
#